data_AF-M7AP29-F1
#
_entry.id   AF-M7AP29-F1
#
_cell.length_a   1.000
_cell.length_b   1.000
_cell.length_c   1.000
_cell.angle_alpha   90.00
_cell.angle_beta   90.00
_cell.angle_gamma   90.00
#
_symmetry.space_group_name_H-M   'P 1'
#
loop_
_entity.id
_entity.type
_entity.pdbx_description
1 polymer ?
#
loop_
_entity_poly.entity_id
_entity_poly.type
_entity_poly.pdbx_seq_one_letter_code
_entity_poly.pdbx_strand_id
1 'polypeptide(L)'
;MECSYGELTNCTILIAKKLDCYWPNQLVDEFFIAIHKHYFKNCSLSGRSLHDPPNNILCPFLVVPILITLLMTALVVWRSKRSEGIV
;
A
#
# COMPACT_ATOMS: atom_id res chain seq x y z
N MET A 1 -18.17 -1.52 7.72
CA MET A 1 -17.34 -0.99 8.83
C MET A 1 -17.01 0.49 8.64
N GLU A 2 -16.91 1.01 7.41
CA GLU A 2 -16.59 2.43 7.15
C GLU A 2 -17.70 3.41 7.61
N CYS A 3 -18.97 3.02 7.54
CA CYS A 3 -20.08 3.90 7.93
C CYS A 3 -20.02 4.35 9.40
N SER A 4 -19.71 3.44 10.35
CA SER A 4 -19.75 3.75 11.78
C SER A 4 -18.64 4.72 12.23
N TYR A 5 -17.41 4.58 11.70
CA TYR A 5 -16.34 5.54 11.99
C TYR A 5 -16.60 6.89 11.32
N GLY A 6 -17.20 6.89 10.13
CA GLY A 6 -17.67 8.10 9.45
C GLY A 6 -18.76 8.83 10.24
N GLU A 7 -19.75 8.12 10.76
CA GLU A 7 -20.80 8.66 11.63
C GLU A 7 -20.24 9.23 12.92
N LEU A 8 -19.30 8.53 13.56
CA LEU A 8 -18.59 9.02 14.74
C LEU A 8 -17.85 10.33 14.45
N THR A 9 -17.13 10.37 13.33
CA THR A 9 -16.41 11.57 12.88
C THR A 9 -17.38 12.73 12.64
N ASN A 10 -18.48 12.50 11.93
CA ASN A 10 -19.51 13.50 11.69
C ASN A 10 -20.12 14.01 13.00
N CYS A 11 -20.41 13.10 13.95
CA CYS A 11 -20.89 13.45 15.28
C CYS A 11 -19.92 14.40 16.00
N THR A 12 -18.61 14.11 16.00
CA THR A 12 -17.61 15.01 16.63
C THR A 12 -17.52 16.38 15.94
N ILE A 13 -17.67 16.43 14.61
CA ILE A 13 -17.74 17.68 13.85
C ILE A 13 -18.98 18.49 14.25
N LEU A 14 -20.14 17.84 14.34
CA LEU A 14 -21.39 18.50 14.75
C LEU A 14 -21.31 19.03 16.17
N ILE A 15 -20.71 18.28 17.09
CA ILE A 15 -20.49 18.73 18.47
C ILE A 15 -19.56 19.93 18.51
N ALA A 16 -18.44 19.90 17.79
CA ALA A 16 -17.52 21.03 17.70
C ALA A 16 -18.24 22.27 17.17
N LYS A 17 -19.03 22.13 16.10
CA LYS A 17 -19.85 23.21 15.54
C LYS A 17 -20.89 23.74 16.55
N LYS A 18 -21.54 22.88 17.33
CA LYS A 18 -22.52 23.29 18.35
C LYS A 18 -21.88 24.05 19.52
N LEU A 19 -20.63 23.72 19.83
CA LEU A 19 -19.85 24.37 20.87
C LEU A 19 -19.02 25.56 20.35
N ASP A 20 -19.19 25.94 19.08
CA ASP A 20 -18.41 26.97 18.39
C ASP A 20 -16.88 26.77 18.50
N CYS A 21 -16.47 25.50 18.48
CA CYS A 21 -15.09 25.07 18.55
C CYS A 21 -14.57 24.65 17.17
N TYR A 22 -13.29 24.89 16.90
CA TYR A 22 -12.65 24.40 15.69
C TYR A 22 -12.47 22.87 15.73
N TRP A 23 -12.62 22.23 14.57
CA TRP A 23 -12.37 20.80 14.37
C TRP A 23 -11.32 20.63 13.27
N PRO A 24 -10.29 19.80 13.45
CA PRO A 24 -9.97 19.02 14.65
C PRO A 24 -9.31 19.87 15.76
N ASN A 25 -9.30 19.35 16.98
CA ASN A 25 -8.61 19.96 18.13
C ASN A 25 -8.06 18.86 19.05
N GLN A 26 -7.25 19.24 20.05
CA GLN A 26 -6.59 18.30 20.97
C GLN A 26 -7.57 17.32 21.65
N LEU A 27 -8.77 17.78 21.97
CA LEU A 27 -9.79 16.98 22.67
C LEU A 27 -10.33 15.87 21.77
N VAL A 28 -10.54 16.18 20.48
CA VAL A 28 -10.90 15.20 19.45
C VAL A 28 -9.75 14.22 19.19
N ASP A 29 -8.51 14.69 19.17
CA ASP A 29 -7.35 13.82 18.96
C ASP A 29 -7.19 12.79 20.09
N GLU A 30 -7.25 13.23 21.35
CA GLU A 30 -7.19 12.35 22.52
C GLU A 30 -8.33 11.32 22.51
N PHE A 31 -9.52 11.76 22.13
CA PHE A 31 -10.70 10.90 22.00
C PHE A 31 -10.50 9.80 20.93
N PHE A 32 -10.05 10.16 19.73
CA PHE A 32 -9.81 9.19 18.67
C PHE A 32 -8.65 8.26 19.01
N ILE A 33 -7.58 8.75 19.64
CA ILE A 33 -6.48 7.90 20.13
C ILE A 33 -6.99 6.85 21.13
N ALA A 34 -7.87 7.24 22.06
CA ALA A 34 -8.46 6.29 23.01
C ALA A 34 -9.32 5.23 22.31
N ILE A 35 -10.12 5.62 21.32
CA ILE A 35 -10.91 4.69 20.49
C ILE A 35 -10.00 3.72 19.73
N HIS A 36 -8.95 4.21 19.09
CA HIS A 36 -7.96 3.38 18.39
C HIS A 36 -7.28 2.39 19.33
N LYS A 37 -6.87 2.83 20.52
CA LYS A 37 -6.29 1.96 21.55
C LYS A 37 -7.28 0.92 22.10
N HIS A 38 -8.57 1.23 22.15
CA HIS A 38 -9.57 0.32 22.73
C HIS A 38 -10.09 -0.69 21.71
N TYR A 39 -10.55 -0.21 20.54
CA TYR A 39 -11.24 -1.02 19.54
C TYR A 39 -10.31 -1.55 18.44
N PHE A 40 -9.24 -0.81 18.12
CA PHE A 40 -8.39 -1.10 16.95
C PHE A 40 -6.97 -1.57 17.34
N LYS A 41 -6.72 -1.88 18.62
CA LYS A 41 -5.39 -2.29 19.12
C LYS A 41 -4.72 -3.44 18.38
N ASN A 42 -5.52 -4.37 17.84
CA ASN A 42 -5.04 -5.56 17.15
C ASN A 42 -5.20 -5.46 15.63
N CYS A 43 -5.61 -4.31 15.12
CA CYS A 43 -5.71 -4.11 13.69
C CYS A 43 -4.32 -3.84 13.09
N SER A 44 -3.96 -4.58 12.03
CA SER A 44 -2.72 -4.34 11.29
C SER A 44 -2.79 -3.01 10.53
N LEU A 45 -1.80 -2.14 10.71
CA LEU A 45 -1.67 -0.88 9.97
C LEU A 45 -1.55 -1.09 8.45
N SER A 46 -0.92 -2.19 8.04
CA SER A 46 -0.57 -2.48 6.64
C SER A 46 -1.71 -2.98 5.77
N GLY A 47 -2.89 -3.29 6.34
CA GLY A 47 -3.97 -3.94 5.58
C GLY A 47 -4.90 -3.00 4.81
N ARG A 48 -4.85 -1.68 5.08
CA ARG A 48 -5.78 -0.69 4.51
C ARG A 48 -5.14 0.38 3.62
N SER A 49 -3.83 0.56 3.70
CA SER A 49 -3.12 1.49 2.82
C SER A 49 -2.68 0.73 1.58
N LEU A 50 -3.10 1.19 0.40
CA LEU A 50 -2.58 0.73 -0.88
C LEU A 50 -1.10 1.12 -0.90
N HIS A 51 -0.24 0.15 -0.64
CA HIS A 51 1.22 0.34 -0.56
C HIS A 51 1.87 -0.62 -1.54
N ASP A 52 2.98 -0.18 -2.13
CA ASP A 52 3.79 -1.07 -2.95
C ASP A 52 4.25 -2.27 -2.11
N PRO A 53 4.31 -3.47 -2.71
CA PRO A 53 4.84 -4.64 -2.01
C PRO A 53 6.28 -4.35 -1.56
N PRO A 54 6.71 -4.94 -0.43
CA PRO A 54 8.06 -4.72 0.09
C PRO A 54 9.11 -5.09 -0.97
N ASN A 55 10.24 -4.36 -0.96
CA ASN A 55 11.26 -4.43 -2.02
C ASN A 55 11.83 -5.85 -2.23
N ASN A 56 11.80 -6.69 -1.20
CA ASN A 56 12.20 -8.09 -1.26
C ASN A 56 11.29 -8.96 -2.15
N ILE A 57 10.05 -8.53 -2.41
CA ILE A 57 9.12 -9.17 -3.34
C ILE A 57 9.18 -8.47 -4.69
N LEU A 58 9.21 -7.12 -4.70
CA LEU A 58 9.18 -6.34 -5.92
C LEU A 58 10.45 -6.54 -6.79
N CYS A 59 11.65 -6.55 -6.19
CA CYS A 59 12.89 -6.69 -6.93
C CYS A 59 13.00 -8.02 -7.70
N PRO A 60 12.74 -9.19 -7.12
CA PRO A 60 12.74 -10.45 -7.88
C PRO A 60 11.78 -10.43 -9.07
N PHE A 61 10.58 -9.85 -8.89
CA PHE A 61 9.57 -9.73 -9.94
C PHE A 61 10.02 -8.83 -11.10
N LEU A 62 10.86 -7.84 -10.84
CA LEU A 62 11.44 -6.99 -11.88
C LEU A 62 12.65 -7.65 -12.55
N VAL A 63 13.56 -8.23 -11.76
CA VAL A 63 14.84 -8.76 -12.26
C VAL A 63 14.65 -10.06 -13.05
N VAL A 64 13.78 -10.97 -12.60
CA VAL A 64 13.59 -12.27 -13.25
C VAL A 64 13.14 -12.13 -14.72
N PRO A 65 12.11 -11.34 -15.07
CA PRO A 65 11.71 -11.14 -16.45
C PRO A 65 12.83 -10.54 -17.32
N ILE A 66 13.60 -9.60 -16.79
CA ILE A 66 14.73 -8.98 -17.51
C ILE A 66 15.82 -10.01 -17.80
N LEU A 67 16.17 -10.84 -16.81
CA LEU A 67 17.15 -11.91 -17.01
C LEU A 67 16.66 -12.94 -18.04
N ILE A 68 15.37 -13.28 -18.01
CA ILE A 68 14.78 -14.20 -19.00
C ILE A 68 14.87 -13.60 -20.41
N THR A 69 14.50 -12.33 -20.60
CA THR A 69 14.56 -11.71 -21.94
C THR A 69 15.99 -11.62 -22.46
N LEU A 70 16.97 -11.27 -21.61
CA LEU A 70 18.38 -11.26 -21.96
C LEU A 70 18.90 -12.66 -22.31
N LEU A 71 18.50 -13.68 -21.56
CA LEU A 71 18.90 -15.06 -21.84
C LEU A 71 18.31 -15.53 -23.18
N MET A 72 17.02 -15.29 -23.42
CA MET A 72 16.36 -15.69 -24.66
C MET A 72 16.95 -15.00 -25.87
N THR A 73 17.22 -13.70 -25.79
CA THR A 73 17.88 -12.95 -26.88
C THR A 73 19.29 -13.48 -27.16
N ALA A 74 20.09 -13.74 -26.13
CA ALA A 74 21.42 -14.34 -26.29
C ALA A 74 21.35 -15.74 -26.92
N LEU A 75 20.40 -16.58 -26.49
CA LEU A 75 20.16 -17.90 -27.07
C LEU A 75 19.77 -17.82 -28.55
N VAL A 76 18.89 -16.89 -28.91
CA VAL A 76 18.48 -16.68 -30.31
C VAL A 76 19.66 -16.25 -31.16
N VAL A 77 20.45 -15.26 -30.71
CA VAL A 77 21.65 -14.79 -31.43
C VAL A 77 22.65 -15.92 -31.61
N TRP A 78 22.90 -16.71 -30.56
CA TRP A 78 23.81 -17.85 -30.62
C TRP A 78 23.33 -18.92 -31.62
N ARG A 79 22.03 -19.26 -31.60
CA ARG A 79 21.44 -20.23 -32.53
C ARG A 79 21.45 -19.71 -33.98
N SER A 80 21.16 -18.43 -34.19
CA SER A 80 21.23 -17.79 -35.52
C SER A 80 22.64 -17.88 -36.09
N LYS A 81 23.64 -17.44 -35.33
CA LYS A 81 25.06 -17.47 -35.77
C LYS A 81 25.56 -18.89 -36.04
N ARG A 82 25.11 -19.88 -35.27
CA ARG A 82 25.43 -21.30 -35.50
C ARG A 82 24.74 -21.85 -36.74
N SER A 83 23.53 -21.39 -37.05
CA SER A 83 22.80 -21.79 -38.25
C SER A 83 23.40 -21.18 -39.52
N GLU A 84 23.91 -19.94 -39.44
CA GLU A 84 24.60 -19.27 -40.56
C GLU A 84 26.01 -19.83 -40.82
N GLY A 85 26.71 -20.34 -39.79
CA GLY A 85 28.01 -21.00 -39.94
C GLY A 85 27.97 -22.47 -40.38
N ILE A 86 26.78 -23.02 -40.69
CA ILE A 86 26.55 -24.39 -41.17
C ILE A 86 26.11 -24.38 -42.66
N VAL A 87 26.54 -23.38 -43.43
CA VAL A 87 26.40 -23.35 -44.90
C VAL A 87 27.74 -23.03 -45.56
#